data_AF-Q222X2-F1
#
_entry.id   AF-Q222X2-F1
#
_cell.length_a   1.000
_cell.length_b   1.000
_cell.length_c   1.000
_cell.angle_alpha   90.00
_cell.angle_beta   90.00
_cell.angle_gamma   90.00
#
_symmetry.space_group_name_H-M   'P 1'
#
loop_
_entity.id
_entity.type
_entity.pdbx_description
1 polymer ?
#
loop_
_entity_poly.entity_id
_entity_poly.type
_entity_poly.pdbx_seq_one_letter_code
_entity_poly.pdbx_strand_id
1 'polypeptide(L)'
;MARLLMLALKPPFERVAARHRGLLYGAAFVSALLLAGCAVEVENRQAAQEVARLSKPPGSVYIGWRVFQGRCALCHGFVATGTAGAPDLLPIVREMGAHQFVSLVLKRYDWNLPAAQAGSEGAAREALVEDIVQRKEQYMLTMPAWQGEPVASAHIMDLYAYLSARAQGTQGPGRPAQ
;
A
#
# COMPACT_ATOMS: atom_id res chain seq x y z
N MET A 1 -16.81 -86.56 -8.65
CA MET A 1 -15.80 -85.85 -7.82
C MET A 1 -14.44 -86.14 -8.46
N ALA A 2 -13.53 -85.22 -8.77
CA ALA A 2 -13.29 -83.88 -8.29
C ALA A 2 -12.62 -83.03 -9.40
N ARG A 3 -12.94 -81.74 -9.40
CA ARG A 3 -12.24 -80.65 -10.10
C ARG A 3 -10.85 -80.50 -9.48
N LEU A 4 -9.79 -80.46 -10.28
CA LEU A 4 -8.48 -79.96 -9.83
C LEU A 4 -8.08 -78.73 -10.64
N LEU A 5 -7.89 -77.64 -9.90
CA LEU A 5 -7.55 -76.29 -10.34
C LEU A 5 -6.20 -76.25 -11.09
N MET A 6 -6.18 -75.60 -12.25
CA MET A 6 -4.95 -75.05 -12.82
C MET A 6 -4.62 -73.72 -12.11
N LEU A 7 -3.60 -73.73 -11.25
CA LEU A 7 -2.96 -72.51 -10.74
C LEU A 7 -1.78 -72.15 -11.66
N ALA A 8 -2.02 -71.19 -12.55
CA ALA A 8 -0.98 -70.58 -13.37
C ALA A 8 -0.08 -69.69 -12.49
N LEU A 9 1.15 -70.14 -12.18
CA LEU A 9 2.19 -69.29 -11.61
C LEU A 9 2.68 -68.32 -12.69
N LYS A 10 2.32 -67.05 -12.53
CA LYS A 10 2.71 -65.95 -13.41
C LYS A 10 4.20 -65.57 -13.18
N PRO A 11 5.04 -65.48 -14.24
CA PRO A 11 6.51 -65.41 -14.10
C PRO A 11 7.01 -64.13 -13.42
N PRO A 12 8.18 -64.16 -12.75
CA PRO A 12 8.73 -63.01 -12.00
C PRO A 12 8.99 -61.76 -12.86
N PHE A 13 9.16 -61.94 -14.18
CA PHE A 13 9.39 -60.87 -15.14
C PHE A 13 8.18 -59.94 -15.30
N GLU A 14 6.95 -60.46 -15.22
CA GLU A 14 5.73 -59.64 -15.28
C GLU A 14 5.54 -58.79 -14.01
N ARG A 15 5.99 -59.28 -12.84
CA ARG A 15 5.94 -58.53 -11.58
C ARG A 15 6.93 -57.36 -11.56
N VAL A 16 8.12 -57.53 -12.12
CA VAL A 16 9.13 -56.46 -12.26
C VAL A 16 8.62 -55.39 -13.25
N ALA A 17 8.12 -55.80 -14.41
CA ALA A 17 7.56 -54.88 -15.40
C ALA A 17 6.35 -54.09 -14.88
N ALA A 18 5.48 -54.72 -14.06
CA ALA A 18 4.35 -54.05 -13.42
C ALA A 18 4.79 -53.05 -12.35
N ARG A 19 5.82 -53.37 -11.55
CA ARG A 19 6.43 -52.45 -10.58
C ARG A 19 7.06 -51.23 -11.23
N HIS A 20 7.81 -51.43 -12.33
CA HIS A 20 8.39 -50.32 -13.10
C HIS A 20 7.31 -49.41 -13.70
N ARG A 21 6.22 -49.98 -14.23
CA ARG A 21 5.07 -49.19 -14.71
C ARG A 21 4.42 -48.38 -13.58
N GLY A 22 4.21 -48.98 -12.40
CA GLY A 22 3.67 -48.26 -11.24
C GLY A 22 4.55 -47.09 -10.78
N LEU A 23 5.87 -47.28 -10.75
CA LEU A 23 6.84 -46.21 -10.45
C LEU A 23 6.82 -45.11 -11.51
N LEU A 24 6.74 -45.45 -12.79
CA LEU A 24 6.64 -44.48 -13.89
C LEU A 24 5.34 -43.67 -13.82
N TYR A 25 4.20 -44.31 -13.57
CA TYR A 25 2.92 -43.61 -13.41
C TYR A 25 2.89 -42.73 -12.16
N GLY A 26 3.46 -43.20 -11.03
CA GLY A 26 3.60 -42.40 -9.82
C GLY A 26 4.48 -41.17 -10.03
N ALA A 27 5.63 -41.35 -10.68
CA ALA A 27 6.53 -40.24 -11.02
C ALA A 27 5.88 -39.23 -11.98
N ALA A 28 5.15 -39.71 -12.99
CA ALA A 28 4.41 -38.85 -13.92
C ALA A 28 3.31 -38.05 -13.19
N PHE A 29 2.58 -38.67 -12.27
CA PHE A 29 1.53 -38.00 -11.50
C PHE A 29 2.09 -36.92 -10.56
N VAL A 30 3.17 -37.22 -9.84
CA VAL A 30 3.86 -36.24 -8.98
C VAL A 30 4.41 -35.07 -9.81
N SER A 31 5.00 -35.36 -10.97
CA SER A 31 5.51 -34.33 -11.87
C SER A 31 4.38 -33.43 -12.39
N ALA A 32 3.23 -34.00 -12.75
CA ALA A 32 2.05 -33.25 -13.18
C ALA A 32 1.51 -32.35 -12.05
N LEU A 33 1.46 -32.83 -10.80
CA LEU A 33 1.05 -32.04 -9.65
C LEU A 33 2.01 -30.87 -9.36
N LEU A 34 3.33 -31.11 -9.44
CA LEU A 34 4.33 -30.05 -9.28
C LEU A 34 4.22 -28.99 -10.38
N LEU A 35 4.06 -29.40 -11.63
CA LEU A 35 3.88 -28.48 -12.76
C LEU A 35 2.58 -27.67 -12.62
N ALA A 36 1.48 -28.30 -12.20
CA ALA A 36 0.22 -27.61 -11.93
C ALA A 36 0.35 -26.60 -10.78
N GLY A 37 1.06 -26.95 -9.71
CA GLY A 37 1.36 -26.05 -8.60
C GLY A 37 2.17 -24.83 -9.04
N CYS A 38 3.22 -25.03 -9.85
CA CYS A 38 4.02 -23.93 -10.40
C CYS A 38 3.19 -23.02 -11.32
N ALA A 39 2.30 -23.58 -12.14
CA ALA A 39 1.43 -22.79 -13.02
C ALA A 39 0.52 -21.85 -12.22
N VAL A 40 -0.11 -22.36 -11.15
CA VAL A 40 -0.95 -21.56 -10.25
C VAL A 40 -0.14 -20.46 -9.55
N GLU A 41 1.07 -20.73 -9.09
CA GLU A 41 1.91 -19.70 -8.47
C GLU A 41 2.28 -18.58 -9.45
N VAL A 42 2.65 -18.93 -10.69
CA VAL A 42 2.98 -17.95 -11.73
C VAL A 42 1.78 -17.10 -12.11
N GLU A 43 0.62 -17.71 -12.33
CA GLU A 43 -0.61 -17.00 -12.67
C GLU A 43 -1.03 -16.04 -11.55
N ASN A 44 -0.97 -16.49 -10.29
CA ASN A 44 -1.28 -15.66 -9.14
C ASN A 44 -0.31 -14.46 -9.01
N ARG A 45 1.00 -14.68 -9.26
CA ARG A 45 1.97 -13.57 -9.29
C ARG A 45 1.69 -12.58 -10.43
N GLN A 46 1.35 -13.05 -11.62
CA GLN A 46 1.01 -12.19 -12.76
C GLN A 46 -0.23 -11.34 -12.48
N ALA A 47 -1.28 -11.96 -11.94
CA ALA A 47 -2.49 -11.25 -11.54
C ALA A 47 -2.20 -10.20 -10.46
N ALA A 48 -1.39 -10.54 -9.44
CA ALA A 48 -0.99 -9.60 -8.40
C ALA A 48 -0.16 -8.42 -8.95
N GLN A 49 0.74 -8.67 -9.91
CA GLN A 49 1.52 -7.63 -10.57
C GLN A 49 0.65 -6.71 -11.42
N GLU A 50 -0.33 -7.25 -12.14
CA GLU A 50 -1.25 -6.45 -12.94
C GLU A 50 -2.13 -5.57 -12.05
N VAL A 51 -2.70 -6.13 -10.97
CA VAL A 51 -3.43 -5.34 -9.97
C VAL A 51 -2.54 -4.25 -9.38
N ALA A 52 -1.29 -4.56 -9.02
CA ALA A 52 -0.35 -3.56 -8.50
C ALA A 52 -0.03 -2.47 -9.54
N ARG A 53 0.07 -2.83 -10.82
CA ARG A 53 0.31 -1.88 -11.92
C ARG A 53 -0.88 -0.95 -12.12
N LEU A 54 -2.09 -1.51 -12.16
CA LEU A 54 -3.34 -0.77 -12.31
C LEU A 54 -3.67 0.10 -11.09
N SER A 55 -3.20 -0.30 -9.90
CA SER A 55 -3.40 0.43 -8.65
C SER A 55 -2.36 1.54 -8.40
N LYS A 56 -1.37 1.69 -9.29
CA LYS A 56 -0.40 2.79 -9.15
C LYS A 56 -1.12 4.13 -9.26
N PRO A 57 -0.92 5.05 -8.30
CA PRO A 57 -1.51 6.36 -8.40
C PRO A 57 -1.08 7.07 -9.69
N PRO A 58 -1.99 7.81 -10.35
CA PRO A 58 -1.60 8.66 -11.46
C PRO A 58 -0.69 9.79 -10.94
N GLY A 59 0.32 10.17 -11.74
CA GLY A 59 1.25 11.26 -11.43
C GLY A 59 2.72 10.85 -11.52
N SER A 60 3.60 11.83 -11.39
CA SER A 60 5.04 11.69 -11.41
C SER A 60 5.61 11.72 -9.99
N VAL A 61 6.29 10.64 -9.60
CA VAL A 61 7.03 10.54 -8.33
C VAL A 61 8.08 11.67 -8.23
N TYR A 62 8.75 11.99 -9.34
CA TYR A 62 9.76 13.05 -9.36
C TYR A 62 9.16 14.44 -9.15
N ILE A 63 8.07 14.78 -9.84
CA ILE A 63 7.39 16.06 -9.66
C ILE A 63 6.82 16.17 -8.24
N GLY A 64 6.21 15.09 -7.74
CA GLY A 64 5.71 15.00 -6.38
C GLY A 64 6.77 15.26 -5.33
N TRP A 65 7.95 14.64 -5.49
CA TRP A 65 9.10 14.91 -4.64
C TRP A 65 9.49 16.38 -4.64
N ARG A 66 9.58 17.04 -5.81
CA ARG A 66 9.94 18.48 -5.86
C ARG A 66 8.94 19.35 -5.11
N VAL A 67 7.64 19.10 -5.33
CA VAL A 67 6.58 19.87 -4.66
C VAL A 67 6.62 19.60 -3.16
N PHE A 68 6.82 18.35 -2.74
CA PHE A 68 6.96 17.99 -1.33
C PHE A 68 8.12 18.71 -0.66
N GLN A 69 9.31 18.74 -1.29
CA GLN A 69 10.47 19.46 -0.75
C GLN A 69 10.20 20.97 -0.61
N GLY A 70 9.50 21.56 -1.57
CA GLY A 70 9.22 22.99 -1.56
C GLY A 70 8.10 23.42 -0.62
N ARG A 71 7.13 22.55 -0.33
CA ARG A 71 5.87 22.94 0.35
C ARG A 71 5.57 22.19 1.64
N CYS A 72 5.99 20.94 1.77
CA CYS A 72 5.55 20.05 2.85
C CYS A 72 6.69 19.64 3.80
N ALA A 73 7.91 19.53 3.28
CA ALA A 73 9.07 19.01 3.99
C ALA A 73 9.47 19.81 5.24
N LEU A 74 9.18 21.11 5.29
CA LEU A 74 9.50 21.96 6.43
C LEU A 74 8.81 21.50 7.72
N CYS A 75 7.60 20.96 7.61
CA CYS A 75 6.86 20.44 8.77
C CYS A 75 7.00 18.92 8.87
N HIS A 76 6.79 18.20 7.77
CA HIS A 76 6.76 16.73 7.77
C HIS A 76 8.14 16.07 7.60
N GLY A 77 9.21 16.85 7.62
CA GLY A 77 10.59 16.41 7.39
C GLY A 77 10.90 16.16 5.91
N PHE A 78 12.18 16.31 5.53
CA PHE A 78 12.66 16.13 4.15
C PHE A 78 12.42 14.74 3.56
N VAL A 79 12.21 13.76 4.42
CA VAL A 79 11.93 12.38 4.03
C VAL A 79 10.53 11.95 4.45
N ALA A 80 9.63 12.87 4.79
CA ALA A 80 8.24 12.61 5.15
C ALA A 80 8.01 11.78 6.42
N THR A 81 9.04 11.66 7.29
CA THR A 81 9.00 10.89 8.54
C THR A 81 8.58 11.72 9.76
N GLY A 82 8.06 12.93 9.53
CA GLY A 82 7.58 13.82 10.58
C GLY A 82 8.69 14.59 11.31
N THR A 83 8.24 15.41 12.27
CA THR A 83 9.06 16.18 13.21
C THR A 83 8.37 16.17 14.58
N ALA A 84 8.93 16.86 15.57
CA ALA A 84 8.27 17.02 16.87
C ALA A 84 6.90 17.74 16.78
N GLY A 85 6.68 18.55 15.73
CA GLY A 85 5.47 19.36 15.55
C GLY A 85 4.54 18.90 14.43
N ALA A 86 4.86 17.82 13.72
CA ALA A 86 4.03 17.30 12.62
C ALA A 86 4.26 15.79 12.39
N PRO A 87 3.23 15.04 11.97
CA PRO A 87 3.28 13.59 11.94
C PRO A 87 4.17 13.03 10.83
N ASP A 88 4.62 11.79 11.06
CA ASP A 88 5.13 10.90 10.02
C ASP A 88 4.01 10.59 9.02
N LEU A 89 4.22 10.96 7.76
CA LEU A 89 3.23 10.80 6.71
C LEU A 89 3.22 9.38 6.13
N LEU A 90 4.30 8.61 6.27
CA LEU A 90 4.41 7.30 5.63
C LEU A 90 3.36 6.30 6.13
N PRO A 91 3.18 6.08 7.46
CA PRO A 91 2.15 5.16 7.93
C PRO A 91 0.74 5.67 7.62
N ILE A 92 0.52 6.99 7.61
CA ILE A 92 -0.78 7.60 7.33
C ILE A 92 -1.16 7.39 5.86
N VAL A 93 -0.25 7.77 4.94
CA VAL A 93 -0.50 7.70 3.49
C VAL A 93 -0.58 6.25 3.01
N ARG A 94 0.09 5.30 3.68
CA ARG A 94 -0.01 3.87 3.35
C ARG A 94 -1.45 3.36 3.42
N GLU A 95 -2.20 3.81 4.42
CA GLU A 95 -3.59 3.39 4.66
C GLU A 95 -4.61 4.34 3.99
N MET A 96 -4.14 5.42 3.35
CA MET A 96 -4.99 6.49 2.82
C MET A 96 -5.15 6.39 1.30
N GLY A 97 -6.41 6.39 0.84
CA GLY A 97 -6.74 6.49 -0.58
C GLY A 97 -6.55 7.91 -1.14
N ALA A 98 -6.36 8.01 -2.47
CA ALA A 98 -6.15 9.28 -3.18
C ALA A 98 -7.21 10.36 -2.87
N HIS A 99 -8.50 9.99 -2.84
CA HIS A 99 -9.59 10.92 -2.55
C HIS A 99 -9.52 11.52 -1.15
N GLN A 100 -9.16 10.70 -0.16
CA GLN A 100 -9.00 11.14 1.21
C GLN A 100 -7.77 12.05 1.34
N PHE A 101 -6.68 11.71 0.68
CA PHE A 101 -5.48 12.55 0.61
C PHE A 101 -5.77 13.93 0.02
N VAL A 102 -6.43 13.98 -1.15
CA VAL A 102 -6.80 15.24 -1.82
C VAL A 102 -7.72 16.08 -0.93
N SER A 103 -8.71 15.45 -0.29
CA SER A 103 -9.66 16.14 0.59
C SER A 103 -8.98 16.72 1.84
N LEU A 104 -8.06 15.96 2.44
CA LEU A 104 -7.28 16.42 3.59
C LEU A 104 -6.32 17.54 3.21
N VAL A 105 -5.52 17.38 2.16
CA VAL A 105 -4.47 18.34 1.82
C VAL A 105 -5.05 19.63 1.25
N LEU A 106 -6.02 19.53 0.32
CA LEU A 106 -6.57 20.71 -0.31
C LEU A 106 -7.61 21.38 0.57
N LYS A 107 -8.48 20.64 1.24
CA LYS A 107 -9.64 21.22 1.92
C LYS A 107 -9.53 21.17 3.44
N ARG A 108 -8.58 20.38 3.98
CA ARG A 108 -8.44 20.13 5.42
C ARG A 108 -9.75 19.68 6.05
N TYR A 109 -10.55 18.92 5.30
CA TYR A 109 -11.95 18.66 5.66
C TYR A 109 -12.10 17.70 6.85
N ASP A 110 -11.04 17.06 7.31
CA ASP A 110 -11.07 16.17 8.47
C ASP A 110 -9.78 16.24 9.27
N TRP A 111 -9.65 17.26 10.11
CA TRP A 111 -8.95 17.06 11.39
C TRP A 111 -9.52 18.01 12.44
N ASN A 112 -10.37 17.45 13.30
CA ASN A 112 -10.87 17.97 14.57
C ASN A 112 -11.91 19.12 14.52
N LEU A 113 -13.17 18.79 14.22
CA LEU A 113 -14.30 19.55 14.74
C LEU A 113 -15.30 18.58 15.39
N PRO A 114 -15.41 18.55 16.73
CA PRO A 114 -16.66 18.12 17.34
C PRO A 114 -17.76 19.01 16.78
N ALA A 115 -18.86 18.42 16.31
CA ALA A 115 -20.07 19.13 15.87
C ALA A 115 -20.65 20.09 16.94
N ALA A 116 -20.07 20.12 18.15
CA ALA A 116 -20.41 21.00 19.26
C ALA A 116 -19.86 22.44 19.16
N GLN A 117 -18.84 22.73 18.34
CA GLN A 117 -18.25 24.08 18.26
C GLN A 117 -18.82 24.99 17.16
N ALA A 118 -19.74 24.50 16.32
CA ALA A 118 -20.33 25.30 15.25
C ALA A 118 -21.34 26.37 15.75
N GLY A 119 -21.52 26.51 17.07
CA GLY A 119 -22.51 27.41 17.67
C GLY A 119 -22.09 28.15 18.95
N SER A 120 -20.79 28.26 19.28
CA SER A 120 -20.41 28.92 20.55
C SER A 120 -20.39 30.45 20.45
N GLU A 121 -21.16 31.08 21.35
CA GLU A 121 -21.34 32.53 21.56
C GLU A 121 -20.04 33.32 21.81
N GLY A 122 -20.11 34.64 21.64
CA GLY A 122 -18.98 35.58 21.55
C GLY A 122 -17.91 35.48 22.64
N ALA A 123 -18.28 35.16 23.89
CA ALA A 123 -17.33 35.04 25.00
C ALA A 123 -16.35 33.86 24.83
N ALA A 124 -16.81 32.73 24.28
CA ALA A 124 -15.94 31.59 23.98
C ALA A 124 -14.95 31.91 22.84
N ARG A 125 -15.39 32.77 21.90
CA ARG A 125 -14.54 33.24 20.80
C ARG A 125 -13.47 34.22 21.29
N GLU A 126 -13.82 35.09 22.24
CA GLU A 126 -12.91 36.08 22.80
C GLU A 126 -11.85 35.44 23.71
N ALA A 127 -12.23 34.42 24.49
CA ALA A 127 -11.28 33.61 25.26
C ALA A 127 -10.29 32.84 24.36
N LEU A 128 -10.75 32.31 23.22
CA LEU A 128 -9.88 31.66 22.24
C LEU A 128 -8.90 32.65 21.59
N VAL A 129 -9.34 33.88 21.31
CA VAL A 129 -8.47 34.93 20.76
C VAL A 129 -7.39 35.32 21.78
N GLU A 130 -7.74 35.48 23.05
CA GLU A 130 -6.77 35.79 24.11
C GLU A 130 -5.72 34.67 24.27
N ASP A 131 -6.13 33.40 24.18
CA ASP A 131 -5.20 32.28 24.25
C ASP A 131 -4.21 32.24 23.06
N ILE A 132 -4.69 32.52 21.85
CA ILE A 132 -3.87 32.67 20.64
C ILE A 132 -2.87 33.83 20.80
N VAL A 133 -3.31 34.97 21.34
CA VAL A 133 -2.46 36.16 21.59
C VAL A 133 -1.41 35.87 22.66
N GLN A 134 -1.79 35.16 23.73
CA GLN A 134 -0.91 34.83 24.84
C GLN A 134 0.02 33.63 24.55
N ARG A 135 -0.15 32.93 23.42
CA ARG A 135 0.61 31.71 23.06
C ARG A 135 0.63 30.68 24.20
N LYS A 136 -0.46 30.59 24.96
CA LYS A 136 -0.52 29.79 26.19
C LYS A 136 -0.82 28.33 25.93
N GLU A 137 -1.66 28.01 24.95
CA GLU A 137 -1.76 26.65 24.45
C GLU A 137 -0.75 26.36 23.35
N GLN A 138 -0.18 25.17 23.43
CA GLN A 138 0.74 24.58 22.49
C GLN A 138 0.22 24.83 21.06
N TYR A 139 0.86 25.77 20.38
CA TYR A 139 0.61 26.06 18.97
C TYR A 139 1.07 24.86 18.15
N MET A 140 0.26 23.79 18.16
CA MET A 140 0.36 22.68 17.24
C MET A 140 0.33 23.32 15.87
N LEU A 141 1.47 23.29 15.15
CA LEU A 141 1.58 23.82 13.80
C LEU A 141 0.51 23.14 12.96
N THR A 142 -0.57 23.87 12.79
CA THR A 142 -1.77 23.32 12.24
C THR A 142 -1.57 23.26 10.73
N MET A 143 -1.63 22.06 10.16
CA MET A 143 -1.46 21.87 8.72
C MET A 143 -2.44 22.78 7.96
N PRO A 144 -1.96 23.73 7.13
CA PRO A 144 -2.83 24.63 6.40
C PRO A 144 -3.59 23.88 5.30
N ALA A 145 -4.70 24.45 4.85
CA ALA A 145 -5.39 23.97 3.66
C ALA A 145 -4.68 24.53 2.41
N TRP A 146 -4.37 23.67 1.44
CA TRP A 146 -3.53 24.01 0.29
C TRP A 146 -4.31 24.32 -0.99
N GLN A 147 -5.64 24.43 -0.95
CA GLN A 147 -6.44 24.74 -2.15
C GLN A 147 -6.08 26.09 -2.78
N GLY A 148 -5.63 27.06 -1.98
CA GLY A 148 -5.22 28.38 -2.45
C GLY A 148 -3.78 28.45 -2.98
N GLU A 149 -3.00 27.37 -2.84
CA GLU A 149 -1.62 27.33 -3.33
C GLU A 149 -1.55 26.63 -4.71
N PRO A 150 -1.23 27.36 -5.80
CA PRO A 150 -1.30 26.82 -7.15
C PRO A 150 -0.39 25.62 -7.38
N VAL A 151 0.82 25.63 -6.84
CA VAL A 151 1.78 24.53 -7.07
C VAL A 151 1.34 23.25 -6.38
N ALA A 152 0.81 23.35 -5.16
CA ALA A 152 0.34 22.18 -4.40
C ALA A 152 -0.96 21.61 -5.00
N SER A 153 -1.90 22.47 -5.40
CA SER A 153 -3.17 22.05 -6.00
C SER A 153 -3.01 21.45 -7.39
N ALA A 154 -2.18 22.04 -8.26
CA ALA A 154 -1.92 21.52 -9.60
C ALA A 154 -1.22 20.15 -9.59
N HIS A 155 -0.38 19.91 -8.59
CA HIS A 155 0.44 18.70 -8.47
C HIS A 155 0.00 17.78 -7.34
N ILE A 156 -1.28 17.85 -6.94
CA ILE A 156 -1.78 17.07 -5.79
C ILE A 156 -1.66 15.56 -6.02
N MET A 157 -1.86 15.10 -7.25
CA MET A 157 -1.70 13.68 -7.60
C MET A 157 -0.24 13.27 -7.70
N ASP A 158 0.65 14.17 -8.15
CA ASP A 158 2.09 13.92 -8.11
C ASP A 158 2.58 13.77 -6.66
N LEU A 159 2.11 14.64 -5.75
CA LEU A 159 2.37 14.55 -4.31
C LEU A 159 1.92 13.22 -3.73
N TYR A 160 0.70 12.78 -4.05
CA TYR A 160 0.19 11.48 -3.61
C TYR A 160 1.02 10.33 -4.19
N ALA A 161 1.39 10.37 -5.47
CA ALA A 161 2.22 9.35 -6.11
C ALA A 161 3.59 9.22 -5.41
N TYR A 162 4.24 10.34 -5.07
CA TYR A 162 5.50 10.33 -4.34
C TYR A 162 5.35 9.74 -2.92
N LEU A 163 4.40 10.24 -2.13
CA LEU A 163 4.21 9.80 -0.74
C LEU A 163 3.75 8.34 -0.67
N SER A 164 2.89 7.90 -1.59
CA SER A 164 2.45 6.51 -1.69
C SER A 164 3.62 5.58 -2.05
N ALA A 165 4.47 5.97 -3.01
CA ALA A 165 5.67 5.20 -3.35
C ALA A 165 6.66 5.11 -2.17
N ARG A 166 6.82 6.19 -1.40
CA ARG A 166 7.62 6.19 -0.17
C ARG A 166 7.02 5.27 0.89
N ALA A 167 5.71 5.35 1.12
CA ALA A 167 4.98 4.56 2.11
C ALA A 167 4.98 3.05 1.79
N GLN A 168 5.00 2.70 0.51
CA GLN A 168 5.08 1.32 0.02
C GLN A 168 6.53 0.81 -0.10
N GLY A 169 7.53 1.65 0.17
CA GLY A 169 8.95 1.29 0.05
C GLY A 169 9.46 1.16 -1.40
N THR A 170 8.66 1.51 -2.41
CA THR A 170 9.08 1.50 -3.82
C THR A 170 9.91 2.73 -4.19
N GLN A 171 9.88 3.78 -3.36
CA GLN A 171 10.74 4.96 -3.45
C GLN A 171 11.54 5.13 -2.14
N GLY A 172 12.86 5.31 -2.27
CA GLY A 172 13.76 5.62 -1.15
C GLY A 172 13.72 7.11 -0.73
N PRO A 173 14.42 7.50 0.35
CA PRO A 173 14.42 8.86 0.89
C PRO A 173 15.16 9.89 0.02
N GLY A 174 15.98 9.43 -0.91
CA GLY A 174 16.72 10.29 -1.84
C GLY A 174 15.85 10.89 -2.94
N ARG A 175 16.47 11.73 -3.76
CA ARG A 175 15.86 12.27 -4.98
C ARG A 175 15.43 11.12 -5.91
N PRO A 176 14.17 11.07 -6.38
CA PRO A 176 13.73 10.08 -7.36
C PRO A 176 14.49 10.19 -8.69
N ALA A 177 14.65 9.06 -9.37
CA ALA A 177 15.08 9.03 -10.77
C ALA A 177 14.02 9.71 -11.66
N GLN A 178 14.48 10.35 -12.74
CA GLN A 178 13.62 10.99 -13.73
C GLN A 178 13.20 10.00 -14.80
#